data_AF-M1ASI5-F1
#
_entry.id   AF-M1ASI5-F1
#
_cell.length_a   1.000
_cell.length_b   1.000
_cell.length_c   1.000
_cell.angle_alpha   90.00
_cell.angle_beta   90.00
_cell.angle_gamma   90.00
#
_symmetry.space_group_name_H-M   'P 1'
#
loop_
_entity.id
_entity.type
_entity.pdbx_description
1 polymer ?
#
loop_
_entity_poly.entity_id
_entity_poly.type
_entity_poly.pdbx_seq_one_letter_code
_entity_poly.pdbx_strand_id
1 'polypeptide(L)'
;MQAWSNGVYRSVEHRVVTNKFKERFSTAFFLCPSYDTEILSCVEPCLYRKFTFREFRQQVQEDVKNFGYKIGLPRFLVSTN
;
A
#
# COMPACT_ATOMS: atom_id res chain seq x y z
N MET A 1 -0.63 -1.91 -6.67
CA MET A 1 -0.01 -2.66 -7.77
C MET A 1 0.89 -3.78 -7.28
N GLN A 2 1.90 -3.53 -6.45
CA GLN A 2 2.86 -4.57 -6.02
C GLN A 2 2.24 -5.91 -5.58
N ALA A 3 1.24 -5.90 -4.70
CA ALA A 3 0.57 -7.13 -4.27
C ALA A 3 -0.17 -7.84 -5.41
N TRP A 4 -0.92 -7.08 -6.21
CA TRP A 4 -1.67 -7.63 -7.35
C TRP A 4 -0.74 -8.22 -8.42
N SER A 5 0.38 -7.56 -8.70
CA SER A 5 1.37 -7.98 -9.69
C SER A 5 2.39 -9.00 -9.16
N ASN A 6 2.16 -9.60 -7.99
CA ASN A 6 3.11 -10.51 -7.33
C ASN A 6 4.56 -9.98 -7.26
N GLY A 7 4.74 -8.69 -6.95
CA GLY A 7 6.07 -8.09 -6.82
C GLY A 7 6.71 -7.58 -8.12
N VAL A 8 6.13 -7.81 -9.30
CA VAL A 8 6.67 -7.28 -10.58
C VAL A 8 6.77 -5.75 -10.55
N TYR A 9 5.72 -5.07 -10.08
CA TYR A 9 5.77 -3.63 -9.81
C TYR A 9 6.10 -3.36 -8.35
N ARG A 10 6.88 -2.31 -8.09
CA ARG A 10 7.25 -1.88 -6.74
C ARG A 10 6.36 -0.74 -6.26
N SER A 11 5.92 -0.80 -5.01
CA SER A 11 5.31 0.31 -4.30
C SER A 11 6.41 1.25 -3.84
N VAL A 12 6.62 2.34 -4.61
CA VAL A 12 7.75 3.26 -4.39
C VAL A 12 7.55 4.15 -3.17
N GLU A 13 8.62 4.28 -2.39
CA GLU A 13 8.73 5.30 -1.35
C GLU A 13 9.04 6.65 -1.98
N HIS A 14 8.39 7.69 -1.48
CA HIS A 14 8.59 9.06 -1.95
C HIS A 14 8.44 10.03 -0.78
N ARG A 15 9.16 11.14 -0.83
CA ARG A 15 9.12 12.22 0.16
C ARG A 15 9.06 13.57 -0.54
N VAL A 16 8.30 14.50 0.03
CA VAL A 16 8.34 15.91 -0.35
C VAL A 16 9.17 16.66 0.68
N VAL A 17 10.07 17.53 0.22
CA VAL A 17 10.92 18.38 1.08
C VAL A 17 10.45 19.82 0.94
N THR A 18 10.48 20.57 2.04
CA THR A 18 10.09 21.98 2.06
C THR A 18 11.11 22.86 1.36
N ASN A 19 10.65 23.94 0.73
CA ASN A 19 11.50 24.98 0.17
C ASN A 19 11.30 26.26 0.99
N LYS A 20 12.41 26.84 1.47
CA LYS A 20 12.38 28.03 2.35
C LYS A 20 12.04 29.33 1.63
N PHE A 21 12.17 29.37 0.31
CA PHE A 21 12.12 30.61 -0.48
C PHE A 21 10.97 30.66 -1.47
N LYS A 22 10.39 29.52 -1.82
CA LYS A 22 9.33 29.43 -2.83
C LYS A 22 8.24 28.45 -2.41
N GLU A 23 7.01 28.84 -2.65
CA GLU A 23 5.84 27.97 -2.47
C GLU A 23 5.81 26.89 -3.57
N ARG A 24 5.31 25.71 -3.21
CA ARG A 24 5.10 24.60 -4.14
C ARG A 24 3.68 24.09 -4.01
N PHE A 25 2.95 24.12 -5.12
CA PHE A 25 1.62 23.53 -5.23
C PHE A 25 1.69 22.22 -6.02
N SER A 26 0.89 21.23 -5.63
CA SER A 26 0.74 19.99 -6.38
C SER A 26 -0.68 19.47 -6.24
N THR A 27 -1.24 18.97 -7.35
CA THR A 27 -2.47 18.19 -7.36
C THR A 27 -2.12 16.72 -7.56
N ALA A 28 -2.84 15.82 -6.89
CA ALA A 28 -2.60 14.39 -6.96
C ALA A 28 -3.90 13.66 -7.29
N PHE A 29 -3.78 12.64 -8.13
CA PHE A 29 -4.85 11.69 -8.42
C PHE A 29 -4.40 10.29 -8.01
N PHE A 30 -5.26 9.57 -7.29
CA PHE A 30 -5.01 8.21 -6.85
C PHE A 30 -6.07 7.28 -7.43
N LEU A 31 -5.65 6.33 -8.25
CA LEU A 31 -6.51 5.25 -8.71
C LEU A 31 -6.57 4.16 -7.63
N CYS A 32 -7.72 4.03 -6.99
CA CYS A 32 -7.96 3.05 -5.94
C CYS A 32 -9.06 2.06 -6.38
N PRO A 33 -8.93 0.77 -6.05
CA PRO A 33 -10.02 -0.19 -6.19
C PRO A 33 -11.23 0.20 -5.33
N SER A 34 -12.39 -0.41 -5.59
CA SER A 34 -13.50 -0.37 -4.64
C SER A 34 -13.10 -1.03 -3.32
N TYR A 35 -13.74 -0.63 -2.22
CA TYR A 35 -13.40 -1.14 -0.89
C TYR A 35 -13.50 -2.67 -0.81
N ASP A 36 -14.53 -3.24 -1.43
CA ASP A 36 -14.79 -4.68 -1.36
C ASP A 36 -14.07 -5.47 -2.47
N THR A 37 -13.24 -4.80 -3.28
CA THR A 37 -12.38 -5.48 -4.27
C THR A 37 -11.34 -6.32 -3.53
N GLU A 38 -11.30 -7.62 -3.85
CA GLU A 38 -10.25 -8.53 -3.41
C GLU A 38 -8.94 -8.27 -4.16
N ILE A 39 -7.85 -8.20 -3.41
CA ILE A 39 -6.48 -8.10 -3.90
C ILE A 39 -5.82 -9.47 -3.75
N LEU A 40 -5.50 -10.07 -4.89
CA LEU A 40 -4.93 -11.40 -5.06
C LEU A 40 -4.08 -11.38 -6.33
N SER A 41 -2.94 -12.06 -6.33
CA SER A 41 -2.24 -12.31 -7.59
C SER A 41 -2.75 -13.59 -8.25
N CYS A 42 -2.80 -13.61 -9.58
CA CYS A 42 -3.10 -14.81 -10.35
C CYS A 42 -1.85 -15.66 -10.64
N VAL A 43 -0.70 -15.33 -10.02
CA VAL A 43 0.59 -15.99 -10.24
C VAL A 43 0.98 -16.78 -9.00
N GLU A 44 1.28 -18.06 -9.19
CA GLU A 44 1.76 -18.93 -8.12
C GLU A 44 3.29 -19.10 -8.15
N PRO A 45 3.97 -19.15 -6.98
CA PRO A 45 3.40 -18.99 -5.65
C PRO A 45 3.01 -17.54 -5.34
N CYS A 46 1.89 -17.34 -4.65
CA CYS A 46 1.46 -16.02 -4.19
C CYS A 46 2.36 -15.50 -3.05
N LEU A 47 2.96 -14.31 -3.22
CA LEU A 47 3.75 -13.65 -2.18
C LEU A 47 2.89 -13.05 -1.05
N TYR A 48 1.67 -12.66 -1.39
CA TYR A 48 0.72 -12.02 -0.48
C TYR A 48 -0.51 -12.90 -0.30
N ARG A 49 -1.03 -12.98 0.92
CA ARG A 49 -2.34 -13.60 1.16
C ARG A 49 -3.44 -12.79 0.49
N LYS A 50 -4.62 -13.38 0.32
CA LYS A 50 -5.81 -12.64 -0.11
C LYS A 50 -6.23 -11.62 0.97
N PHE A 51 -6.58 -10.40 0.54
CA PHE A 51 -7.16 -9.34 1.39
C PHE A 51 -8.03 -8.41 0.56
N THR A 52 -8.92 -7.62 1.19
CA THR A 52 -9.69 -6.58 0.49
C THR A 52 -9.02 -5.22 0.56
N PHE A 53 -9.36 -4.31 -0.36
CA PHE A 53 -8.86 -2.92 -0.26
C PHE A 53 -9.32 -2.22 1.04
N ARG A 54 -10.53 -2.55 1.53
CA ARG A 54 -11.04 -2.12 2.84
C ARG A 54 -10.12 -2.55 3.98
N GLU A 55 -9.76 -3.83 4.02
CA GLU A 55 -8.87 -4.41 5.03
C GLU A 55 -7.50 -3.73 5.03
N PHE A 56 -6.92 -3.52 3.83
CA PHE A 56 -5.66 -2.79 3.69
C PHE A 56 -5.76 -1.37 4.26
N ARG A 57 -6.85 -0.65 3.98
CA ARG A 57 -7.07 0.71 4.45
C ARG A 57 -7.22 0.77 5.97
N GLN A 58 -7.95 -0.17 6.57
CA GLN A 58 -8.12 -0.29 8.01
C GLN A 58 -6.80 -0.61 8.71
N GLN A 59 -6.05 -1.60 8.22
CA GLN A 59 -4.74 -1.95 8.79
C GLN A 59 -3.76 -0.78 8.76
N VAL A 60 -3.74 0.00 7.67
CA VAL A 60 -2.91 1.21 7.58
C VAL A 60 -3.33 2.27 8.59
N GLN A 61 -4.64 2.44 8.83
CA GLN A 61 -5.14 3.37 9.86
C GLN A 61 -4.73 2.91 11.26
N GLU A 62 -4.83 1.61 11.54
CA GLU A 62 -4.39 1.01 12.81
C GLU A 62 -2.89 1.15 13.03
N ASP A 63 -2.07 0.87 12.02
CA ASP A 63 -0.61 1.03 12.11
C ASP A 63 -0.25 2.49 12.42
N VAL A 64 -0.86 3.46 11.73
CA VAL A 64 -0.62 4.88 11.99
C VAL A 64 -1.07 5.28 13.39
N LYS A 65 -2.21 4.77 13.86
CA LYS A 65 -2.72 5.03 15.22
C LYS A 65 -1.77 4.47 16.30
N ASN A 66 -1.22 3.29 16.08
CA ASN A 66 -0.45 2.56 17.09
C ASN A 66 1.05 2.91 17.05
N PHE A 67 1.62 3.18 15.88
CA PHE A 67 3.07 3.38 15.68
C PHE A 67 3.44 4.77 15.15
N GLY A 68 2.47 5.57 14.72
CA GLY A 68 2.72 6.87 14.07
C GLY A 68 3.15 6.77 12.60
N TYR A 69 3.27 5.57 12.05
CA TYR A 69 3.60 5.34 10.64
C TYR A 69 2.89 4.09 10.09
N LYS A 70 2.74 4.03 8.76
CA LYS A 70 2.17 2.86 8.06
C LYS A 70 3.23 1.77 7.88
N ILE A 71 2.86 0.50 8.06
CA ILE A 71 3.73 -0.63 7.68
C ILE A 71 3.38 -1.08 6.26
N GLY A 72 2.09 -1.24 5.96
CA GLY A 72 1.60 -1.50 4.61
C GLY A 72 1.68 -2.98 4.19
N LEU A 73 2.11 -3.24 2.95
CA LEU A 73 2.04 -4.57 2.34
C LEU A 73 2.77 -5.70 3.09
N PRO A 74 3.83 -5.49 3.89
CA PRO A 74 4.43 -6.54 4.72
C PRO A 74 3.44 -7.23 5.68
N ARG A 75 2.36 -6.55 6.12
CA ARG A 75 1.27 -7.13 6.95
C ARG A 75 0.47 -8.22 6.23
N PHE A 76 0.62 -8.33 4.91
CA PHE A 76 -0.18 -9.17 4.04
C PHE A 76 0.65 -10.25 3.33
N LEU A 77 1.92 -10.44 3.69
CA LEU A 77 2.72 -11.55 3.17
C LEU A 77 2.12 -12.90 3.61
N VAL A 78 2.23 -13.92 2.76
CA VAL A 78 1.93 -15.29 3.18
C VAL A 78 2.98 -15.70 4.23
N SER A 79 2.54 -16.23 5.37
CA SER A 79 3.47 -16.74 6.39
C SER A 79 4.24 -17.92 5.80
N THR A 80 5.56 -17.82 5.71
CA THR A 80 6.42 -18.97 5.49
C THR A 80 6.59 -19.68 6.83
N ASN A 81 6.19 -20.94 6.90
CA ASN A 81 6.56 -21.85 8.00
C ASN A 81 8.07 -22.11 7.98
#